data_AF-A0A554KER4-F1
#
_entry.id   AF-A0A554KER4-F1
#
_cell.length_a   1.000
_cell.length_b   1.000
_cell.length_c   1.000
_cell.angle_alpha   90.00
_cell.angle_beta   90.00
_cell.angle_gamma   90.00
#
_symmetry.space_group_name_H-M   'P 1'
#
loop_
_entity.id
_entity.type
_entity.pdbx_description
1 polymer ?
#
loop_
_entity_poly.entity_id
_entity_poly.type
_entity_poly.pdbx_seq_one_letter_code
_entity_poly.pdbx_strand_id
1 'polypeptide(L)'
;MSEREIKTNLKLSADFSDYVVKHPDIMRGVSSGSRIVFVMPSNPSLTEKNLKLAERIVQKEKRKVYKAVKTKNKWTVEPVLK
;
A
#
# COMPACT_ATOMS: atom_id res chain seq x y z
N MET A 1 -8.97 -10.08 -8.95
CA MET A 1 -8.71 -8.65 -9.20
C MET A 1 -8.87 -8.43 -10.70
N SER A 2 -9.55 -7.37 -11.12
CA SER A 2 -9.77 -7.06 -12.55
C SER A 2 -8.59 -6.31 -13.16
N GLU A 3 -8.50 -6.26 -14.50
CA GLU A 3 -7.45 -5.49 -15.19
C GLU A 3 -7.47 -4.01 -14.81
N ARG A 4 -8.65 -3.42 -14.65
CA ARG A 4 -8.81 -2.02 -14.22
C ARG A 4 -8.21 -1.79 -12.84
N GLU A 5 -8.40 -2.73 -11.92
CA GLU A 5 -7.85 -2.69 -10.56
C GLU A 5 -6.33 -2.83 -10.59
N ILE A 6 -5.81 -3.74 -11.40
CA ILE A 6 -4.36 -3.92 -11.59
C ILE A 6 -3.73 -2.64 -12.15
N LYS A 7 -4.29 -2.07 -13.22
CA LYS A 7 -3.82 -0.79 -13.80
C LYS A 7 -3.88 0.35 -12.77
N THR A 8 -4.90 0.36 -11.92
CA THR A 8 -5.01 1.37 -10.85
C THR A 8 -3.91 1.19 -9.81
N ASN A 9 -3.63 -0.03 -9.36
CA ASN A 9 -2.53 -0.31 -8.44
C ASN A 9 -1.16 0.04 -9.04
N LEU A 10 -0.93 -0.19 -10.33
CA LEU A 10 0.31 0.23 -11.01
C LEU A 10 0.48 1.75 -11.00
N LYS A 11 -0.60 2.50 -11.30
CA LYS A 11 -0.59 3.97 -11.22
C LYS A 11 -0.32 4.46 -9.81
N LEU A 12 -0.96 3.86 -8.81
CA LEU A 12 -0.74 4.16 -7.40
C LEU A 12 0.71 3.87 -6.98
N SER A 13 1.31 2.79 -7.49
CA SER A 13 2.70 2.45 -7.21
C SER A 13 3.68 3.48 -7.77
N ALA A 14 3.47 3.96 -9.00
CA ALA A 14 4.30 5.00 -9.60
C ALA A 14 4.18 6.32 -8.80
N ASP A 15 2.95 6.75 -8.55
CA ASP A 15 2.66 7.96 -7.78
C ASP A 15 3.20 7.92 -6.35
N PHE A 16 3.10 6.76 -5.68
CA PHE A 16 3.71 6.55 -4.37
C PHE A 16 5.23 6.62 -4.42
N SER A 17 5.86 6.01 -5.43
CA SER A 17 7.32 6.02 -5.60
C SER A 17 7.83 7.45 -5.77
N ASP A 18 7.17 8.24 -6.63
CA ASP A 18 7.49 9.66 -6.82
C ASP A 18 7.34 10.47 -5.53
N TYR A 19 6.31 10.15 -4.73
CA TYR A 19 6.08 10.81 -3.45
C TYR A 19 7.16 10.45 -2.42
N VAL A 20 7.55 9.17 -2.31
CA VAL A 20 8.60 8.70 -1.38
C VAL A 20 9.94 9.37 -1.68
N VAL A 21 10.28 9.57 -2.96
CA VAL A 21 11.51 10.29 -3.35
C VAL A 21 11.53 11.72 -2.79
N LYS A 22 10.37 12.38 -2.74
CA LYS A 22 10.22 13.76 -2.22
C LYS A 22 10.04 13.80 -0.69
N HIS A 23 9.53 12.72 -0.11
CA HIS A 23 9.17 12.60 1.31
C HIS A 23 9.70 11.28 1.89
N PRO A 24 11.03 11.10 1.97
CA PRO A 24 11.62 9.83 2.41
C PRO A 24 11.30 9.48 3.86
N ASP A 25 10.90 10.48 4.67
CA ASP A 25 10.51 10.33 6.06
C ASP A 25 9.31 9.40 6.27
N ILE A 26 8.40 9.28 5.29
CA ILE A 26 7.23 8.39 5.41
C ILE A 26 7.60 6.91 5.38
N MET A 27 8.81 6.57 4.87
CA MET A 27 9.33 5.22 4.86
C MET A 27 10.15 4.90 6.12
N ARG A 28 10.33 5.87 7.02
CA ARG A 28 11.06 5.67 8.28
C ARG A 28 10.36 4.60 9.11
N GLY A 29 11.11 3.54 9.47
CA GLY A 29 10.58 2.42 10.24
C GLY A 29 9.91 1.32 9.40
N VAL A 30 9.86 1.46 8.08
CA VAL A 30 9.52 0.36 7.17
C VAL A 30 10.74 -0.53 7.02
N SER A 31 10.65 -1.79 7.48
CA SER A 31 11.78 -2.72 7.39
C SER A 31 12.06 -3.15 5.95
N SER A 32 13.33 -3.41 5.63
CA SER A 32 13.70 -4.04 4.35
C SER A 32 12.97 -5.38 4.17
N GLY A 33 12.59 -5.70 2.94
CA GLY A 33 11.85 -6.91 2.59
C GLY A 33 10.34 -6.90 2.92
N SER A 34 9.82 -5.80 3.49
CA SER A 34 8.38 -5.63 3.75
C SER A 34 7.59 -5.49 2.45
N ARG A 35 6.29 -5.80 2.52
CA ARG A 35 5.35 -5.55 1.42
C ARG A 35 4.53 -4.30 1.70
N ILE A 36 4.28 -3.52 0.65
CA ILE A 36 3.37 -2.37 0.70
C ILE A 36 2.07 -2.75 0.01
N VAL A 37 0.96 -2.40 0.64
CA VAL A 37 -0.39 -2.49 0.05
C VAL A 37 -0.98 -1.10 -0.07
N PHE A 38 -1.62 -0.80 -1.21
CA PHE A 38 -2.23 0.50 -1.42
C PHE A 38 -3.66 0.54 -0.89
N VAL A 39 -3.95 1.57 -0.09
CA VAL A 39 -5.28 1.88 0.44
C VAL A 39 -5.70 3.23 -0.13
N MET A 40 -6.88 3.26 -0.73
CA MET A 40 -7.45 4.46 -1.33
C MET A 40 -8.89 4.63 -0.82
N PRO A 41 -9.11 5.46 0.21
CA PRO A 41 -10.44 5.63 0.81
C PRO A 41 -11.53 6.07 -0.18
N SER A 42 -11.15 6.78 -1.24
CA SER A 42 -12.06 7.17 -2.33
C SER A 42 -12.46 6.00 -3.26
N ASN A 43 -11.86 4.82 -3.09
CA ASN A 43 -12.24 3.58 -3.78
C ASN A 43 -12.27 2.41 -2.79
N PRO A 44 -13.38 2.26 -2.05
CA PRO A 44 -13.53 1.21 -1.04
C PRO A 44 -13.39 -0.21 -1.61
N SER A 45 -13.87 -0.47 -2.83
CA SER A 45 -13.81 -1.80 -3.44
C SER A 45 -12.38 -2.25 -3.72
N LEU A 46 -11.54 -1.36 -4.27
CA LEU A 46 -10.12 -1.66 -4.47
C LEU A 46 -9.39 -1.82 -3.13
N THR A 47 -9.69 -0.95 -2.16
CA THR A 47 -9.12 -1.00 -0.82
C THR A 47 -9.41 -2.33 -0.14
N GLU A 48 -10.65 -2.81 -0.15
CA GLU A 48 -11.02 -4.08 0.47
C GLU A 48 -10.26 -5.26 -0.16
N LYS A 49 -10.16 -5.30 -1.49
CA LYS A 49 -9.42 -6.35 -2.20
C LYS A 49 -7.93 -6.33 -1.86
N ASN A 50 -7.35 -5.14 -1.80
CA ASN A 50 -5.95 -4.94 -1.45
C ASN A 50 -5.69 -5.37 0.01
N LEU A 51 -6.55 -4.98 0.97
CA LEU A 51 -6.43 -5.41 2.36
C LEU A 51 -6.56 -6.93 2.52
N LYS A 52 -7.52 -7.56 1.83
CA LYS A 52 -7.63 -9.04 1.78
C LYS A 52 -6.37 -9.71 1.24
N LEU A 53 -5.67 -9.10 0.28
CA LEU A 53 -4.37 -9.58 -0.18
C LEU A 53 -3.29 -9.42 0.89
N ALA A 54 -3.27 -8.30 1.60
CA ALA A 54 -2.34 -8.05 2.71
C ALA A 54 -2.48 -9.09 3.82
N GLU A 55 -3.70 -9.39 4.26
CA GLU A 55 -3.97 -10.42 5.27
C GLU A 55 -3.43 -11.79 4.85
N ARG A 56 -3.65 -12.18 3.58
CA ARG A 56 -3.13 -13.44 3.04
C ARG A 56 -1.61 -13.49 3.04
N ILE A 57 -0.94 -12.37 2.72
CA ILE A 57 0.53 -12.27 2.75
C ILE A 57 1.04 -12.41 4.18
N VAL A 58 0.43 -11.72 5.14
CA VAL A 58 0.81 -11.82 6.57
C VAL A 58 0.69 -13.26 7.05
N GLN A 59 -0.43 -13.93 6.75
CA GLN A 59 -0.71 -15.29 7.19
C GLN A 59 0.21 -16.33 6.53
N LYS A 60 0.45 -16.23 5.22
CA LYS A 60 1.20 -17.25 4.47
C LYS A 60 2.71 -17.04 4.48
N GLU A 61 3.15 -15.81 4.27
CA GLU A 61 4.57 -15.50 4.08
C GLU A 61 5.26 -15.06 5.38
N LYS A 62 4.49 -14.83 6.47
CA LYS A 62 4.98 -14.25 7.73
C LYS A 62 5.79 -12.97 7.53
N ARG A 63 5.50 -12.22 6.45
CA ARG A 63 6.17 -10.95 6.13
C ARG A 63 5.40 -9.79 6.74
N LYS A 64 6.13 -8.75 7.14
CA LYS A 64 5.54 -7.48 7.55
C LYS A 64 4.89 -6.81 6.35
N VAL A 65 3.65 -6.39 6.52
CA VAL A 65 2.89 -5.66 5.52
C VAL A 65 2.52 -4.29 6.07
N TYR A 66 2.77 -3.26 5.28
CA TYR A 66 2.43 -1.88 5.58
C TYR A 66 1.40 -1.40 4.56
N LYS A 67 0.41 -0.64 5.00
CA LYS A 67 -0.53 0.04 4.11
C LYS A 67 -0.02 1.44 3.81
N ALA A 68 0.04 1.76 2.53
CA ALA A 68 0.24 3.11 2.04
C ALA A 68 -1.14 3.71 1.74
N VAL A 69 -1.54 4.71 2.51
CA VAL A 69 -2.87 5.33 2.42
C VAL A 69 -2.77 6.60 1.59
N LYS A 70 -3.48 6.62 0.45
CA LYS A 70 -3.58 7.81 -0.40
C LYS A 70 -4.77 8.67 0.02
N THR A 71 -4.50 9.90 0.45
CA THR A 71 -5.53 10.91 0.71
C THR A 71 -5.26 12.15 -0.13
N LYS A 72 -6.08 12.35 -1.17
CA LYS A 72 -5.86 13.40 -2.19
C LYS A 72 -4.44 13.30 -2.78
N ASN A 73 -3.57 14.26 -2.46
CA ASN A 73 -2.19 14.37 -2.95
C ASN A 73 -1.14 14.01 -1.87
N LYS A 74 -1.56 13.35 -0.79
CA LYS A 74 -0.68 12.94 0.31
C LYS A 74 -0.70 11.44 0.49
N TRP A 75 0.45 10.92 0.89
CA TRP A 75 0.63 9.53 1.29
C TRP A 75 1.07 9.44 2.74
N THR A 76 0.52 8.46 3.44
CA THR A 76 1.00 8.01 4.74
C THR A 76 1.25 6.51 4.68
N VAL A 77 2.18 6.02 5.50
CA VAL A 77 2.50 4.60 5.61
C VAL A 77 2.34 4.18 7.06
N GLU A 78 1.59 3.10 7.28
CA GLU A 78 1.30 2.55 8.60
C GLU A 78 1.26 1.02 8.53
N PRO A 79 1.63 0.30 9.61
CA PRO A 79 1.56 -1.16 9.64
C PRO A 79 0.10 -1.65 9.48
N VAL A 80 -0.10 -2.74 8.74
CA VAL A 80 -1.45 -3.34 8.56
C VAL A 80 -1.95 -3.98 9.86
N LEU A 81 -1.03 -4.47 10.70
CA LEU A 81 -1.29 -5.07 12.02
C LEU A 81 -0.12 -4.73 12.96
N LYS A 82 -0.42 -4.45 14.25
CA LYS A 82 0.56 -4.43 15.34
C LYS A 82 0.77 -5.83 15.88
#